data_AF-A0A438MU93-F1
#
_entry.id   AF-A0A438MU93-F1
#
_cell.length_a   1.000
_cell.length_b   1.000
_cell.length_c   1.000
_cell.angle_alpha   90.00
_cell.angle_beta   90.00
_cell.angle_gamma   90.00
#
_symmetry.space_group_name_H-M   'P 1'
#
loop_
_entity.id
_entity.type
_entity.pdbx_description
1 polymer ?
#
loop_
_entity_poly.entity_id
_entity_poly.type
_entity_poly.pdbx_seq_one_letter_code
_entity_poly.pdbx_strand_id
1 'polypeptide(L)'
;MDTSSRTVVEETADYTTWQTEDGQMLRASCLVGADGIHSSVRKYLDPDPVPKFTNMAGINASVPSVSVTHFGKKISKPLTIIARGVGAFVVAPQEVHGSELSLASRDGWKTRVGRGQGISQAFEDVYALALLLAASKKGMVSFEASLAFWQDYRQARIDKVLELNEQVDLRRLPSNPAAGSDLESTWVYSPGPKADVDDWIKSAASDNST
;
A
#
# COMPACT_ATOMS: atom_id res chain seq x y z
N MET A 1 4.33 11.36 26.14
CA MET A 1 5.80 11.28 26.19
C MET A 1 6.22 10.45 25.00
N ASP A 2 6.83 11.08 24.00
CA ASP A 2 7.29 10.44 22.77
C ASP A 2 8.78 10.15 22.96
N THR A 3 9.14 8.89 23.17
CA THR A 3 10.52 8.46 23.50
C THR A 3 11.04 7.40 22.54
N SER A 4 10.58 7.38 21.29
CA SER A 4 11.01 6.39 20.30
C SER A 4 11.39 7.07 18.98
N SER A 5 12.32 8.03 19.02
CA SER A 5 12.78 8.68 17.80
C SER A 5 13.94 7.88 17.19
N ARG A 6 13.64 7.07 16.17
CA ARG A 6 14.65 6.62 15.21
C ARG A 6 15.07 7.82 14.37
N THR A 7 16.01 8.60 14.87
CA THR A 7 16.38 9.87 14.22
C THR A 7 17.62 9.65 13.38
N VAL A 8 17.54 10.03 12.10
CA VAL A 8 18.73 10.17 11.26
C VAL A 8 19.55 11.32 11.85
N VAL A 9 20.79 11.04 12.21
CA VAL A 9 21.70 11.98 12.89
C VAL A 9 22.67 12.60 11.89
N GLU A 10 23.05 11.83 10.86
CA GLU A 10 24.01 12.24 9.85
C GLU A 10 23.69 11.54 8.53
N GLU A 11 23.76 12.30 7.44
CA GLU A 11 23.68 11.80 6.08
C GLU A 11 24.83 12.41 5.26
N THR A 12 25.50 11.55 4.51
CA THR A 12 26.58 11.91 3.59
C THR A 12 26.36 11.20 2.26
N ALA A 13 27.22 11.47 1.27
CA ALA A 13 27.18 10.74 -0.01
C ALA A 13 27.45 9.23 0.14
N ASP A 14 28.17 8.81 1.19
CA ASP A 14 28.64 7.42 1.33
C ASP A 14 27.89 6.62 2.41
N TYR A 15 27.24 7.31 3.36
CA TYR A 15 26.60 6.67 4.49
C TYR A 15 25.54 7.54 5.19
N THR A 16 24.65 6.84 5.88
CA THR A 16 23.68 7.39 6.83
C THR A 16 23.94 6.80 8.21
N THR A 17 23.91 7.65 9.23
CA THR A 17 23.97 7.25 10.64
C THR A 17 22.65 7.58 11.32
N TRP A 18 22.07 6.64 12.06
CA TRP A 18 20.84 6.84 12.81
C TRP A 18 20.93 6.26 14.22
N GLN A 19 20.12 6.80 15.13
CA GLN A 19 19.95 6.26 16.46
C GLN A 19 18.75 5.29 16.49
N THR A 20 18.90 4.15 17.12
CA THR A 20 17.82 3.19 17.38
C THR A 20 17.04 3.54 18.66
N GLU A 21 15.92 2.86 18.91
CA GLU A 21 15.07 3.11 20.09
C GLU A 21 15.78 2.80 21.43
N ASP A 22 16.71 1.84 21.43
CA ASP A 22 17.58 1.50 22.57
C ASP A 22 18.81 2.42 22.69
N GLY A 23 18.91 3.44 21.84
CA GLY A 23 19.95 4.46 21.89
C GLY A 23 21.26 4.09 21.16
N GLN A 24 21.32 2.92 20.52
CA GLN A 24 22.48 2.51 19.73
C GLN A 24 22.62 3.38 18.47
N MET A 25 23.86 3.71 18.12
CA MET A 25 24.19 4.36 16.86
C MET A 25 24.54 3.31 15.82
N LEU A 26 23.76 3.25 14.73
CA LEU A 26 24.00 2.38 13.58
C LEU A 26 24.36 3.20 12.35
N ARG A 27 25.15 2.60 11.46
CA ARG A 27 25.60 3.20 10.21
C ARG A 27 25.50 2.21 9.06
N ALA A 28 25.05 2.68 7.91
CA ALA A 28 24.99 1.92 6.66
C ALA A 28 25.16 2.84 5.45
N SER A 29 25.44 2.27 4.28
CA SER A 29 25.51 3.03 3.02
C SER A 29 24.12 3.46 2.51
N CYS A 30 23.05 2.86 3.02
CA CYS A 30 21.67 3.21 2.69
C CYS A 30 20.75 2.83 3.86
N LEU A 31 19.79 3.70 4.17
CA LEU A 31 18.74 3.46 5.16
C LEU A 31 17.37 3.41 4.46
N VAL A 32 16.62 2.33 4.67
CA VAL A 32 15.26 2.19 4.12
C VAL A 32 14.23 2.33 5.24
N GLY A 33 13.36 3.33 5.13
CA GLY A 33 12.26 3.56 6.06
C GLY A 33 11.07 2.63 5.82
N ALA A 34 11.00 1.52 6.55
CA ALA A 34 9.87 0.57 6.56
C ALA A 34 9.14 0.55 7.92
N ASP A 35 9.08 1.71 8.57
CA ASP A 35 8.62 1.95 9.94
C ASP A 35 7.17 2.46 10.04
N GLY A 36 6.39 2.26 8.97
CA GLY A 36 4.93 2.40 8.99
C GLY A 36 4.39 3.83 8.89
N ILE A 37 3.12 4.00 9.25
CA ILE A 37 2.40 5.28 9.03
C ILE A 37 2.94 6.43 9.87
N HIS A 38 3.69 6.17 10.95
CA HIS A 38 4.31 7.18 11.80
C HIS A 38 5.82 7.35 11.54
N SER A 39 6.28 6.88 10.37
CA SER A 39 7.69 6.83 9.96
C SER A 39 8.52 8.05 10.39
N SER A 40 9.62 7.82 11.09
CA SER A 40 10.60 8.84 11.43
C SER A 40 11.51 9.14 10.24
N VAL A 41 11.81 8.14 9.41
CA VAL A 41 12.58 8.32 8.17
C VAL A 41 11.84 9.24 7.22
N ARG A 42 10.52 9.08 7.07
CA ARG A 42 9.71 9.99 6.25
C ARG A 42 9.74 11.41 6.81
N LYS A 43 9.62 11.59 8.14
CA LYS A 43 9.70 12.93 8.77
C LYS A 43 11.05 13.60 8.56
N TYR A 44 12.13 12.83 8.45
CA TYR A 44 13.46 13.36 8.15
C TYR A 44 13.54 13.87 6.70
N LEU A 45 13.00 13.12 5.73
CA LEU A 45 13.00 13.47 4.31
C LEU A 45 12.05 14.63 3.98
N ASP A 46 10.84 14.60 4.53
CA ASP A 46 9.82 15.61 4.36
C ASP A 46 9.00 15.73 5.67
N PRO A 47 9.18 16.82 6.44
CA PRO A 47 8.55 16.97 7.74
C PRO A 47 7.05 17.35 7.67
N ASP A 48 6.57 17.82 6.52
CA ASP A 48 5.21 18.36 6.40
C ASP A 48 4.10 17.28 6.31
N PRO A 49 4.30 16.12 5.65
CA PRO A 49 3.29 15.07 5.55
C PRO A 49 2.99 14.38 6.88
N VAL A 50 1.84 14.74 7.47
CA VAL A 50 1.27 14.07 8.65
C VAL A 50 0.11 13.13 8.30
N PRO A 51 -0.03 11.97 8.98
CA PRO A 51 -1.21 11.13 8.84
C PRO A 51 -2.49 11.91 9.17
N LYS A 52 -3.49 11.81 8.29
CA LYS A 52 -4.80 12.45 8.48
C LYS A 52 -5.84 11.39 8.77
N PHE A 53 -6.55 11.54 9.88
CA PHE A 53 -7.73 10.72 10.14
C PHE A 53 -8.77 10.97 9.04
N THR A 54 -9.26 9.89 8.44
CA THR A 54 -10.15 9.96 7.28
C THR A 54 -11.62 10.18 7.66
N ASN A 55 -11.91 10.40 8.94
CA ASN A 55 -13.27 10.42 9.50
C ASN A 55 -14.03 9.11 9.24
N MET A 56 -13.31 7.99 9.27
CA MET A 56 -13.86 6.66 9.06
C MET A 56 -13.40 5.72 10.17
N ALA A 57 -14.33 4.95 10.71
CA ALA A 57 -14.03 3.85 11.62
C ALA A 57 -14.47 2.52 10.99
N GLY A 58 -13.60 1.52 11.08
CA GLY A 58 -13.94 0.13 10.76
C GLY A 58 -14.31 -0.60 12.05
N ILE A 59 -15.49 -1.21 12.09
CA ILE A 59 -15.93 -2.07 13.18
C ILE A 59 -15.78 -3.50 12.71
N ASN A 60 -14.91 -4.28 13.38
CA ASN A 60 -14.71 -5.68 13.06
C ASN A 60 -15.17 -6.57 14.21
N ALA A 61 -15.75 -7.72 13.87
CA ALA A 61 -16.10 -8.77 14.83
C ALA A 61 -15.91 -10.14 14.20
N SER A 62 -15.64 -11.14 15.04
CA SER A 62 -15.62 -12.54 14.65
C SER A 62 -16.75 -13.27 15.36
N VAL A 63 -17.53 -14.06 14.64
CA VAL A 63 -18.68 -14.79 15.19
C VAL A 63 -18.76 -16.22 14.65
N PRO A 64 -19.27 -17.19 15.42
CA PRO A 64 -19.51 -18.53 14.91
C PRO A 64 -20.42 -18.51 13.68
N SER A 65 -20.02 -19.22 12.63
CA SER A 65 -20.76 -19.26 11.34
C SER A 65 -22.19 -19.79 11.48
N VAL A 66 -22.43 -20.63 12.48
CA VAL A 66 -23.76 -21.17 12.80
C VAL A 66 -24.74 -20.12 13.31
N SER A 67 -24.24 -19.01 13.85
CA SER A 67 -25.05 -17.96 14.47
C SER A 67 -25.59 -16.94 13.48
N VAL A 68 -25.13 -16.95 12.22
CA VAL A 68 -25.49 -15.95 11.21
C VAL A 68 -25.91 -16.63 9.91
N THR A 69 -27.09 -16.26 9.42
CA THR A 69 -27.60 -16.71 8.12
C THR A 69 -27.99 -15.52 7.26
N HIS A 70 -27.96 -15.71 5.94
CA HIS A 70 -28.44 -14.74 4.97
C HIS A 70 -29.61 -15.35 4.20
N PHE A 71 -30.82 -14.77 4.34
CA PHE A 71 -32.06 -15.33 3.82
C PHE A 71 -32.28 -16.81 4.19
N GLY A 72 -31.99 -17.16 5.45
CA GLY A 72 -32.11 -18.54 5.96
C GLY A 72 -31.04 -19.51 5.46
N LYS A 73 -30.05 -19.04 4.70
CA LYS A 73 -28.95 -19.86 4.16
C LYS A 73 -27.64 -19.56 4.86
N LYS A 74 -26.77 -20.58 4.96
CA LYS A 74 -25.40 -20.43 5.43
C LYS A 74 -24.63 -19.49 4.49
N ILE A 75 -23.85 -18.58 5.05
CA ILE A 75 -22.90 -17.74 4.31
C ILE A 75 -21.63 -18.56 4.10
N SER A 76 -21.45 -19.11 2.89
CA SER A 76 -20.29 -19.96 2.54
C SER A 76 -19.25 -19.28 1.67
N LYS A 77 -19.50 -18.03 1.24
CA LYS A 77 -18.61 -17.20 0.43
C LYS A 77 -18.58 -15.78 1.00
N PRO A 78 -17.51 -15.00 0.75
CA PRO A 78 -17.50 -13.58 1.05
C PRO A 78 -18.72 -12.87 0.46
N LEU A 79 -19.38 -12.08 1.28
CA LEU A 79 -20.59 -11.34 0.97
C LEU A 79 -20.37 -9.87 1.35
N THR A 80 -20.70 -8.96 0.45
CA THR A 80 -20.78 -7.52 0.77
C THR A 80 -22.22 -7.07 0.65
N ILE A 81 -22.77 -6.54 1.74
CA ILE A 81 -24.09 -5.90 1.78
C ILE A 81 -23.86 -4.40 1.67
N ILE A 82 -24.46 -3.76 0.67
CA ILE A 82 -24.35 -2.32 0.43
C ILE A 82 -25.72 -1.70 0.64
N ALA A 83 -25.83 -0.81 1.62
CA ALA A 83 -27.02 0.00 1.83
C ALA A 83 -26.70 1.43 1.39
N ARG A 84 -27.31 1.87 0.28
CA ARG A 84 -27.09 3.21 -0.28
C ARG A 84 -27.39 4.26 0.79
N GLY A 85 -26.43 5.15 1.02
CA GLY A 85 -26.53 6.23 1.99
C GLY A 85 -26.38 5.85 3.46
N VAL A 86 -26.16 4.57 3.78
CA VAL A 86 -25.92 4.08 5.15
C VAL A 86 -24.50 3.55 5.31
N GLY A 87 -24.05 2.69 4.39
CA GLY A 87 -22.69 2.13 4.45
C GLY A 87 -22.55 0.79 3.74
N ALA A 88 -21.42 0.14 3.99
CA ALA A 88 -21.13 -1.21 3.49
C ALA A 88 -20.74 -2.13 4.63
N PHE A 89 -21.23 -3.36 4.56
CA PHE A 89 -20.97 -4.41 5.53
C PHE A 89 -20.40 -5.62 4.80
N VAL A 90 -19.22 -6.06 5.19
CA VAL A 90 -18.53 -7.22 4.61
C VAL A 90 -18.61 -8.37 5.60
N VAL A 91 -18.96 -9.55 5.09
CA VAL A 91 -18.97 -10.81 5.83
C VAL A 91 -18.13 -11.80 5.06
N ALA A 92 -17.15 -12.43 5.71
CA ALA A 92 -16.30 -13.43 5.09
C ALA A 92 -16.13 -14.64 6.02
N PRO A 93 -16.35 -15.87 5.53
CA PRO A 93 -15.88 -17.06 6.22
C PRO A 93 -14.37 -16.99 6.44
N GLN A 94 -13.95 -17.27 7.67
CA GLN A 94 -12.55 -17.40 8.06
C GLN A 94 -12.33 -18.74 8.78
N GLU A 95 -11.09 -19.04 9.13
CA GLU A 95 -10.61 -20.38 9.47
C GLU A 95 -10.66 -21.35 8.29
N VAL A 96 -9.83 -22.40 8.35
CA VAL A 96 -9.68 -23.39 7.27
C VAL A 96 -11.03 -24.02 6.87
N HIS A 97 -11.94 -24.19 7.83
CA HIS A 97 -13.24 -24.83 7.62
C HIS A 97 -14.41 -23.85 7.50
N GLY A 98 -14.17 -22.54 7.53
CA GLY A 98 -15.25 -21.55 7.50
C GLY A 98 -16.17 -21.64 8.73
N SER A 99 -15.63 -22.10 9.86
CA SER A 99 -16.38 -22.27 11.12
C SER A 99 -16.73 -20.93 11.77
N GLU A 100 -16.00 -19.88 11.41
CA GLU A 100 -16.19 -18.52 11.90
C GLU A 100 -16.43 -17.56 10.73
N LEU A 101 -17.17 -16.48 11.00
CA LEU A 101 -17.37 -15.38 10.07
C LEU A 101 -16.68 -14.13 10.63
N SER A 102 -15.83 -13.53 9.81
CA SER A 102 -15.37 -12.16 10.01
C SER A 102 -16.43 -11.20 9.49
N LEU A 103 -16.81 -10.25 10.32
CA LEU A 103 -17.76 -9.17 10.04
C LEU A 103 -17.00 -7.85 10.06
N ALA A 104 -17.16 -7.03 9.04
CA ALA A 104 -16.56 -5.71 8.96
C ALA A 104 -17.61 -4.68 8.52
N SER A 105 -17.94 -3.74 9.39
CA SER A 105 -18.75 -2.57 9.09
C SER A 105 -17.88 -1.32 8.99
N ARG A 106 -18.37 -0.30 8.31
CA ARG A 106 -17.75 1.02 8.25
C ARG A 106 -18.76 2.08 8.60
N ASP A 107 -18.43 2.88 9.61
CA ASP A 107 -19.21 4.05 10.00
C ASP A 107 -18.54 5.31 9.43
N GLY A 108 -19.29 6.08 8.63
CA GLY A 108 -18.81 7.25 7.88
C GLY A 108 -19.20 7.27 6.38
N TRP A 109 -19.70 8.41 5.90
CA TRP A 109 -20.25 8.62 4.54
C TRP A 109 -19.23 8.46 3.39
N LYS A 110 -17.93 8.66 3.64
CA LYS A 110 -16.88 8.44 2.63
C LYS A 110 -16.48 6.97 2.64
N THR A 111 -16.66 6.26 1.54
CA THR A 111 -16.53 4.80 1.48
C THR A 111 -15.23 4.34 0.81
N ARG A 112 -14.07 4.79 1.30
CA ARG A 112 -12.74 4.36 0.77
C ARG A 112 -12.41 2.92 1.11
N VAL A 113 -12.84 1.93 0.32
CA VAL A 113 -12.37 0.55 0.54
C VAL A 113 -10.93 0.50 0.12
N GLY A 114 -10.01 0.43 1.08
CA GLY A 114 -8.69 -0.10 0.78
C GLY A 114 -8.91 -1.52 0.30
N ARG A 115 -8.82 -1.77 -1.01
CA ARG A 115 -8.99 -3.10 -1.64
C ARG A 115 -7.83 -4.04 -1.29
N GLY A 116 -7.38 -4.03 -0.03
CA GLY A 116 -6.16 -4.70 0.42
C GLY A 116 -4.87 -4.16 -0.22
N GLN A 117 -4.92 -3.07 -0.98
CA GLN A 117 -3.80 -2.66 -1.85
C GLN A 117 -2.58 -2.17 -1.10
N GLY A 118 -2.73 -1.67 0.13
CA GLY A 118 -1.59 -1.15 0.89
C GLY A 118 -0.47 -2.19 1.07
N ILE A 119 -0.83 -3.44 1.37
CA ILE A 119 0.16 -4.50 1.55
C ILE A 119 0.69 -5.03 0.20
N SER A 120 -0.17 -5.15 -0.81
CA SER A 120 0.25 -5.54 -2.16
C SER A 120 1.25 -4.55 -2.76
N GLN A 121 1.00 -3.25 -2.61
CA GLN A 121 1.93 -2.20 -3.04
C GLN A 121 3.26 -2.28 -2.28
N ALA A 122 3.26 -2.60 -0.98
CA ALA A 122 4.50 -2.79 -0.23
C ALA A 122 5.32 -3.98 -0.78
N PHE A 123 4.67 -5.08 -1.19
CA PHE A 123 5.36 -6.19 -1.85
C PHE A 123 5.90 -5.80 -3.23
N GLU A 124 5.14 -5.05 -4.03
CA GLU A 124 5.59 -4.49 -5.31
C GLU A 124 6.84 -3.62 -5.11
N ASP A 125 6.82 -2.71 -4.13
CA ASP A 125 7.92 -1.80 -3.79
C ASP A 125 9.20 -2.54 -3.41
N VAL A 126 9.09 -3.51 -2.48
CA VAL A 126 10.24 -4.29 -2.00
C VAL A 126 10.83 -5.14 -3.12
N TYR A 127 9.98 -5.75 -3.93
CA TYR A 127 10.42 -6.60 -5.02
C TYR A 127 11.13 -5.81 -6.12
N ALA A 128 10.55 -4.68 -6.56
CA ALA A 128 11.18 -3.80 -7.54
C ALA A 128 12.52 -3.23 -7.03
N LEU A 129 12.56 -2.75 -5.79
CA LEU A 129 13.79 -2.23 -5.18
C LEU A 129 14.88 -3.30 -5.12
N ALA A 130 14.53 -4.52 -4.71
CA ALA A 130 15.50 -5.61 -4.61
C ALA A 130 16.13 -5.96 -5.97
N LEU A 131 15.36 -5.96 -7.06
CA LEU A 131 15.87 -6.17 -8.43
C LEU A 131 16.86 -5.07 -8.84
N LEU A 132 16.50 -3.81 -8.58
CA LEU A 132 17.31 -2.64 -8.91
C LEU A 132 18.63 -2.59 -8.11
N LEU A 133 18.58 -2.90 -6.82
CA LEU A 133 19.77 -3.02 -5.98
C LEU A 133 20.68 -4.16 -6.45
N ALA A 134 20.11 -5.30 -6.85
CA ALA A 134 20.88 -6.42 -7.39
C ALA A 134 21.55 -6.06 -8.73
N ALA A 135 20.87 -5.32 -9.59
CA ALA A 135 21.42 -4.83 -10.86
C ALA A 135 22.53 -3.79 -10.64
N SER A 136 22.31 -2.86 -9.70
CA SER A 136 23.32 -1.88 -9.28
C SER A 136 24.59 -2.54 -8.76
N LYS A 137 24.44 -3.56 -7.90
CA LYS A 137 25.57 -4.32 -7.36
C LYS A 137 26.36 -5.07 -8.43
N LYS A 138 25.71 -5.44 -9.55
CA LYS A 138 26.36 -6.06 -10.71
C LYS A 138 26.99 -5.05 -11.67
N GLY A 139 26.89 -3.74 -11.40
CA GLY A 139 27.40 -2.68 -12.25
C GLY A 139 26.61 -2.47 -13.54
N MET A 140 25.37 -2.98 -13.62
CA MET A 140 24.53 -2.83 -14.82
C MET A 140 23.92 -1.43 -14.94
N VAL A 141 23.65 -0.80 -13.80
CA VAL A 141 23.08 0.54 -13.64
C VAL A 141 23.69 1.18 -12.39
N SER A 142 23.66 2.52 -12.27
CA SER A 142 24.10 3.17 -11.03
C SER A 142 23.06 3.05 -9.92
N PHE A 143 23.50 3.19 -8.68
CA PHE A 143 22.62 3.16 -7.50
C PHE A 143 21.65 4.35 -7.50
N GLU A 144 22.12 5.53 -7.87
CA GLU A 144 21.35 6.77 -7.91
C GLU A 144 20.26 6.71 -9.00
N ALA A 145 20.61 6.23 -10.20
CA ALA A 145 19.65 6.05 -11.29
C ALA A 145 18.59 5.00 -10.92
N SER A 146 19.00 3.95 -10.22
CA SER A 146 18.09 2.92 -9.71
C SER A 146 17.09 3.46 -8.70
N LEU A 147 17.53 4.30 -7.75
CA LEU A 147 16.64 4.93 -6.78
C LEU A 147 15.67 5.94 -7.44
N ALA A 148 16.16 6.73 -8.39
CA ALA A 148 15.33 7.68 -9.14
C ALA A 148 14.22 6.96 -9.92
N PHE A 149 14.57 5.93 -10.70
CA PHE A 149 13.58 5.12 -11.40
C PHE A 149 12.61 4.43 -10.44
N TRP A 150 13.10 3.85 -9.34
CA TRP A 150 12.24 3.22 -8.35
C TRP A 150 11.20 4.18 -7.79
N GLN A 151 11.61 5.41 -7.44
CA GLN A 151 10.74 6.47 -6.92
C GLN A 151 9.67 6.87 -7.94
N ASP A 152 10.05 7.08 -9.19
CA ASP A 152 9.10 7.47 -10.24
C ASP A 152 8.12 6.34 -10.55
N TYR A 153 8.60 5.11 -10.65
CA TYR A 153 7.80 3.92 -10.91
C TYR A 153 6.77 3.67 -9.80
N ARG A 154 7.19 3.72 -8.52
CA ARG A 154 6.26 3.55 -7.38
C ARG A 154 5.25 4.70 -7.30
N GLN A 155 5.65 5.93 -7.61
CA GLN A 155 4.76 7.09 -7.52
C GLN A 155 3.68 7.02 -8.60
N ALA A 156 4.05 6.67 -9.84
CA ALA A 156 3.09 6.47 -10.92
C ALA A 156 2.06 5.36 -10.57
N ARG A 157 2.50 4.28 -9.92
CA ARG A 157 1.62 3.21 -9.44
C ARG A 157 0.67 3.71 -8.34
N ILE A 158 1.17 4.51 -7.39
CA ILE A 158 0.36 5.13 -6.32
C ILE A 158 -0.71 6.05 -6.91
N ASP A 159 -0.33 6.93 -7.84
CA ASP A 159 -1.23 7.90 -8.45
C ASP A 159 -2.39 7.21 -9.17
N LYS A 160 -2.10 6.16 -9.93
CA LYS A 160 -3.12 5.35 -10.61
C LYS A 160 -4.08 4.65 -9.63
N VAL A 161 -3.57 4.19 -8.48
CA VAL A 161 -4.41 3.59 -7.43
C VAL A 161 -5.28 4.65 -6.74
N LEU A 162 -4.75 5.85 -6.52
CA LEU A 162 -5.52 6.97 -5.95
C LEU A 162 -6.65 7.41 -6.89
N GLU A 163 -6.37 7.52 -8.19
CA GLU A 163 -7.37 7.84 -9.22
C GLU A 163 -8.47 6.78 -9.25
N LEU A 164 -8.10 5.49 -9.26
CA LEU A 164 -9.08 4.40 -9.20
C LEU A 164 -9.95 4.47 -7.94
N ASN A 165 -9.36 4.79 -6.79
CA ASN A 165 -10.12 4.95 -5.55
C ASN A 165 -11.13 6.11 -5.63
N GLU A 166 -10.76 7.22 -6.26
CA GLU A 166 -11.68 8.33 -6.50
C GLU A 166 -12.85 7.92 -7.41
N GLN A 167 -12.58 7.22 -8.52
CA GLN A 167 -13.63 6.68 -9.40
C GLN A 167 -14.58 5.73 -8.68
N VAL A 168 -14.06 4.94 -7.73
CA VAL A 168 -14.85 4.03 -6.89
C VAL A 168 -15.72 4.81 -5.90
N ASP A 169 -15.18 5.84 -5.27
CA ASP A 169 -15.92 6.69 -4.34
C ASP A 169 -17.07 7.42 -5.06
N LEU A 170 -16.85 7.92 -6.28
CA LEU A 170 -17.88 8.59 -7.09
C LEU A 170 -19.09 7.70 -7.40
N ARG A 171 -18.87 6.39 -7.59
CA ARG A 171 -19.95 5.41 -7.86
C ARG A 171 -20.81 5.08 -6.64
N ARG A 172 -20.34 5.42 -5.44
CA ARG A 172 -20.98 5.06 -4.17
C ARG A 172 -21.84 6.18 -3.60
N LEU A 173 -21.71 7.39 -4.14
CA LEU A 173 -22.58 8.52 -3.84
C LEU A 173 -23.97 8.31 -4.51
N PRO A 174 -25.08 8.76 -3.88
CA PRO A 174 -26.39 8.68 -4.50
C PRO A 174 -26.43 9.45 -5.82
N SER A 175 -26.92 8.81 -6.89
CA SER A 175 -27.18 9.38 -8.22
C SER A 175 -26.13 10.39 -8.70
N ASN A 176 -24.92 9.91 -9.00
CA ASN A 176 -23.90 10.74 -9.63
C ASN A 176 -23.84 10.48 -11.15
N PRO A 177 -24.26 11.43 -12.01
CA PRO A 177 -24.17 11.28 -13.46
C PRO A 177 -22.71 11.21 -13.98
N ALA A 178 -21.73 11.59 -13.17
CA ALA A 178 -20.30 11.41 -13.48
C ALA A 178 -19.79 9.99 -13.20
N ALA A 179 -20.60 9.11 -12.58
CA ALA A 179 -20.26 7.70 -12.45
C ALA A 179 -20.40 7.01 -13.83
N GLY A 180 -19.30 6.90 -14.56
CA GLY A 180 -19.25 6.15 -15.82
C GLY A 180 -19.67 4.68 -15.65
N SER A 181 -20.05 4.03 -16.75
CA SER A 181 -20.56 2.65 -16.74
C SER A 181 -19.48 1.62 -16.40
N ASP A 182 -18.28 1.72 -16.99
CA ASP A 182 -17.22 0.71 -16.85
C ASP A 182 -16.07 1.18 -15.97
N LEU A 183 -15.64 0.33 -15.03
CA LEU A 183 -14.47 0.56 -14.16
C LEU A 183 -13.40 -0.47 -14.52
N GLU A 184 -12.37 -0.05 -15.25
CA GLU A 184 -11.23 -0.91 -15.49
C GLU A 184 -10.34 -0.98 -14.23
N SER A 185 -10.45 -2.09 -13.50
CA SER A 185 -9.67 -2.35 -12.27
C SER A 185 -8.86 -3.63 -12.33
N THR A 186 -8.86 -4.35 -13.45
CA THR A 186 -8.15 -5.64 -13.62
C THR A 186 -6.64 -5.48 -13.48
N TRP A 187 -6.09 -4.36 -13.98
CA TRP A 187 -4.67 -3.98 -13.88
C TRP A 187 -4.12 -3.94 -12.45
N VAL A 188 -4.99 -3.77 -11.45
CA VAL A 188 -4.58 -3.79 -10.04
C VAL A 188 -4.06 -5.16 -9.63
N TYR A 189 -4.65 -6.23 -10.18
CA TYR A 189 -4.37 -7.62 -9.82
C TYR A 189 -3.33 -8.31 -10.73
N SER A 190 -2.78 -7.57 -11.70
CA SER A 190 -1.76 -8.09 -12.60
C SER A 190 -0.57 -7.12 -12.68
N PRO A 191 0.08 -6.78 -11.55
CA PRO A 191 1.28 -5.96 -11.56
C PRO A 191 2.43 -6.74 -12.22
N GLY A 192 3.24 -6.06 -13.03
CA GLY A 192 4.36 -6.64 -13.78
C GLY A 192 5.75 -6.14 -13.35
N PRO A 193 6.05 -5.91 -12.04
CA PRO A 193 7.24 -5.16 -11.62
C PRO A 193 8.55 -5.78 -12.11
N LYS A 194 8.62 -7.11 -12.30
CA LYS A 194 9.80 -7.75 -12.87
C LYS A 194 10.06 -7.30 -14.30
N ALA A 195 9.04 -7.38 -15.15
CA ALA A 195 9.16 -7.07 -16.57
C ALA A 195 9.51 -5.59 -16.75
N ASP A 196 8.80 -4.72 -16.04
CA ASP A 196 8.99 -3.26 -16.10
C ASP A 196 10.41 -2.86 -15.65
N VAL A 197 10.91 -3.44 -14.55
CA VAL A 197 12.28 -3.21 -14.06
C VAL A 197 13.33 -3.78 -15.03
N ASP A 198 13.14 -5.00 -15.52
CA ASP A 198 14.07 -5.62 -16.45
C ASP A 198 14.19 -4.82 -17.75
N ASP A 199 13.08 -4.31 -18.27
CA ASP A 199 13.07 -3.51 -19.49
C ASP A 199 13.73 -2.15 -19.29
N TRP A 200 13.51 -1.50 -18.15
CA TRP A 200 14.25 -0.29 -17.79
C TRP A 200 15.76 -0.55 -17.67
N ILE A 201 16.18 -1.63 -16.98
CA ILE A 201 17.61 -1.98 -16.84
C ILE A 201 18.26 -2.17 -18.22
N LYS A 202 17.58 -2.86 -19.15
CA LYS A 202 18.10 -3.07 -20.52
C LYS A 202 18.29 -1.72 -21.23
N SER A 203 17.31 -0.82 -21.14
CA SER A 203 17.38 0.50 -21.75
C SER A 203 18.51 1.36 -21.16
N ALA A 204 18.63 1.39 -19.83
CA ALA A 204 19.67 2.17 -19.15
C ALA A 204 21.08 1.62 -19.43
N ALA A 205 21.23 0.31 -19.59
CA ALA A 205 22.51 -0.31 -19.94
C ALA A 205 22.93 -0.01 -21.39
N SER A 206 21.98 0.08 -22.34
CA SER A 206 22.29 0.49 -23.71
C SER A 206 22.74 1.95 -23.81
N ASP A 207 22.18 2.84 -23.00
CA ASP A 207 22.55 4.26 -23.03
C ASP A 207 23.98 4.52 -22.51
N ASN A 208 24.48 3.68 -21.61
CA ASN A 208 25.85 3.74 -21.09
C ASN A 208 26.93 3.14 -22.01
N SER A 209 26.56 2.55 -23.15
CA SER A 209 27.50 1.90 -24.09
C SER A 209 27.72 2.67 -25.40
N THR A 210 27.22 3.90 -25.48
CA THR A 210 27.47 4.90 -26.55
C THR A 210 28.22 6.11 -26.00
#